data_AF-A0A496XZ29-F1
#
_entry.id   AF-A0A496XZ29-F1
#
_cell.length_a   1.000
_cell.length_b   1.000
_cell.length_c   1.000
_cell.angle_alpha   90.00
_cell.angle_beta   90.00
_cell.angle_gamma   90.00
#
_symmetry.space_group_name_H-M   'P 1'
#
loop_
_entity.id
_entity.type
_entity.pdbx_description
1 polymer ?
#
loop_
_entity_poly.entity_id
_entity_poly.type
_entity_poly.pdbx_seq_one_letter_code
_entity_poly.pdbx_strand_id
1 'polypeptide(L)'
;EGIYDDPKGGGFREEVYPRLRYHFQFQNELNLFAEVDHHAKFSVNIYASYQTTDNAGAENGEPHVSFQHLANLFTPSTVDACFNHEGYGPVPGIKDDDNKWNVRGHKDRIISCGLEELRLFARLYDAEGTPPLAARLPSVHSRQIVEVLRKFAAQPRRLGDLRGKYYSTVMWDETNAVKKTHTIRRRTCFPADPTQWILSGPHFFVGNPFYKTPRAKCTEKGHYDILDLTTLPDDYLPRTNYVPDCDPAEYRRRTPVFKRANILVTDCYRILFRKMLSQSGERTYIPSLYPPGPSHIFAAVSIAFLEKSKLLQTMILSCSIVIDFFVKTTGKSNFTSGDISLFPILNEQDFIRIGTNRVLQLSCLTAHYASLWQECWNDDCRLDRWAKTDPRLPNSFFANLTPTWNRNCALRTDYARRQALVEIDVLAAMALDLTLEELKTIYRVQFPVMRQYEADTWYDQNGRIVFTCSKGLPGIGFPRKKTTIDPTGWEDIKDMQSSTVSRTIIDDTQPTGPTERTITYQAPFDRCNREKDYEVIWKAFLERFA
;
A
#
# COMPACT_ATOMS: atom_id res chain seq x y z
N GLU A 1 20.37 -12.75 14.59
CA GLU A 1 19.15 -12.36 13.83
C GLU A 1 18.34 -13.51 13.23
N GLY A 2 18.86 -14.32 12.30
CA GLY A 2 18.02 -15.23 11.49
C GLY A 2 17.05 -16.15 12.25
N ILE A 3 17.41 -16.58 13.47
CA ILE A 3 16.55 -17.43 14.32
C ILE A 3 15.21 -16.79 14.68
N TYR A 4 15.11 -15.46 14.69
CA TYR A 4 13.92 -14.74 15.13
C TYR A 4 12.86 -14.62 14.03
N ASP A 5 13.29 -14.68 12.76
CA ASP A 5 12.43 -14.55 11.58
C ASP A 5 12.16 -15.89 10.87
N ASP A 6 12.95 -16.95 11.14
CA ASP A 6 12.80 -18.26 10.48
C ASP A 6 11.53 -18.99 10.94
N PRO A 7 10.58 -19.34 10.05
CA PRO A 7 9.40 -20.13 10.41
C PRO A 7 9.71 -21.48 11.08
N LYS A 8 10.86 -22.09 10.79
CA LYS A 8 11.30 -23.37 11.37
C LYS A 8 12.11 -23.22 12.66
N GLY A 9 12.40 -22.00 13.09
CA GLY A 9 13.20 -21.71 14.29
C GLY A 9 12.48 -21.89 15.63
N GLY A 10 11.21 -22.33 15.64
CA GLY A 10 10.35 -22.35 16.82
C GLY A 10 10.96 -23.06 18.03
N GLY A 11 11.39 -24.31 17.88
CA GLY A 11 11.97 -25.07 18.99
C GLY A 11 13.28 -24.47 19.54
N PHE A 12 14.04 -23.74 18.72
CA PHE A 12 15.22 -23.02 19.23
C PHE A 12 14.83 -21.77 20.02
N ARG A 13 13.78 -21.06 19.57
CA ARG A 13 13.24 -19.90 20.28
C ARG A 13 12.67 -20.25 21.65
N GLU A 14 12.09 -21.44 21.80
CA GLU A 14 11.58 -21.94 23.08
C GLU A 14 12.67 -22.01 24.16
N GLU A 15 13.88 -22.38 23.78
CA GLU A 15 15.04 -22.38 24.67
C GLU A 15 15.67 -20.99 24.82
N VAL A 16 15.63 -20.16 23.77
CA VAL A 16 16.27 -18.85 23.77
C VAL A 16 15.51 -17.84 24.63
N TYR A 17 14.18 -17.74 24.49
CA TYR A 17 13.42 -16.65 25.13
C TYR A 17 13.49 -16.61 26.66
N PRO A 18 13.44 -17.73 27.40
CA PRO A 18 13.61 -17.70 28.86
C PRO A 18 15.00 -17.22 29.32
N ARG A 19 16.01 -17.37 28.46
CA ARG A 19 17.39 -16.96 28.71
C ARG A 19 17.66 -15.53 28.24
N LEU A 20 16.94 -15.05 27.25
CA LEU A 20 17.16 -13.73 26.63
C LEU A 20 16.83 -12.60 27.63
N ARG A 21 17.67 -11.56 27.66
CA ARG A 21 17.45 -10.34 28.45
C ARG A 21 17.45 -9.10 27.59
N TYR A 22 18.29 -9.08 26.56
CA TYR A 22 18.34 -7.99 25.60
C TYR A 22 18.50 -8.55 24.18
N HIS A 23 17.71 -7.98 23.27
CA HIS A 23 17.82 -8.21 21.84
C HIS A 23 17.90 -6.88 21.11
N PHE A 24 19.05 -6.59 20.52
CA PHE A 24 19.29 -5.37 19.76
C PHE A 24 19.55 -5.74 18.30
N GLN A 25 18.59 -5.44 17.43
CA GLN A 25 18.64 -5.74 16.00
C GLN A 25 19.13 -4.54 15.21
N PHE A 26 20.15 -4.78 14.39
CA PHE A 26 20.84 -3.79 13.58
C PHE A 26 20.74 -4.09 12.08
N GLN A 27 20.95 -3.05 11.27
CA GLN A 27 21.13 -3.14 9.82
C GLN A 27 22.42 -2.40 9.42
N ASN A 28 23.21 -2.96 8.51
CA ASN A 28 24.52 -2.41 8.10
C ASN A 28 24.42 -1.22 7.12
N GLU A 29 23.36 -0.42 7.19
CA GLU A 29 23.09 0.66 6.23
C GLU A 29 24.08 1.84 6.29
N LEU A 30 24.84 1.93 7.40
CA LEU A 30 25.96 2.88 7.55
C LEU A 30 27.31 2.28 7.12
N ASN A 31 27.33 1.06 6.58
CA ASN A 31 28.54 0.32 6.20
C ASN A 31 29.59 0.25 7.32
N LEU A 32 29.14 0.00 8.57
CA LEU A 32 30.06 -0.20 9.71
C LEU A 32 30.95 -1.43 9.48
N PHE A 33 30.45 -2.40 8.71
CA PHE A 33 31.22 -3.52 8.18
C PHE A 33 31.31 -3.37 6.66
N ALA A 34 32.42 -2.81 6.15
CA ALA A 34 32.56 -2.43 4.74
C ALA A 34 32.47 -3.61 3.75
N GLU A 35 32.80 -4.82 4.19
CA GLU A 35 32.77 -6.03 3.37
C GLU A 35 31.42 -6.77 3.40
N VAL A 36 30.47 -6.30 4.22
CA VAL A 36 29.16 -6.92 4.40
C VAL A 36 28.11 -6.09 3.66
N ASP A 37 27.17 -6.75 3.00
CA ASP A 37 26.06 -6.08 2.33
C ASP A 37 25.35 -5.12 3.29
N HIS A 38 25.09 -3.90 2.82
CA HIS A 38 24.46 -2.84 3.62
C HIS A 38 23.06 -3.20 4.14
N HIS A 39 22.32 -4.11 3.48
CA HIS A 39 21.03 -4.58 3.95
C HIS A 39 21.13 -5.77 4.93
N ALA A 40 22.34 -6.26 5.21
CA ALA A 40 22.51 -7.37 6.13
C ALA A 40 22.03 -7.00 7.54
N LYS A 41 21.13 -7.82 8.08
CA LYS A 41 20.66 -7.71 9.46
C LYS A 41 21.53 -8.55 10.39
N PHE A 42 21.86 -8.00 11.54
CA PHE A 42 22.58 -8.69 12.61
C PHE A 42 22.02 -8.28 13.97
N SER A 43 22.41 -8.97 15.04
CA SER A 43 21.91 -8.65 16.38
C SER A 43 22.96 -8.86 17.46
N VAL A 44 22.84 -8.07 18.52
CA VAL A 44 23.51 -8.30 19.80
C VAL A 44 22.47 -8.87 20.76
N ASN A 45 22.75 -10.06 21.29
CA ASN A 45 21.84 -10.76 22.20
C ASN A 45 22.56 -10.98 23.54
N ILE A 46 21.93 -10.56 24.63
CA ILE A 46 22.44 -10.78 25.99
C ILE A 46 21.56 -11.83 26.65
N TYR A 47 22.19 -12.90 27.12
CA TYR A 47 21.52 -14.02 27.78
C TYR A 47 21.91 -14.10 29.26
N ALA A 48 21.01 -14.65 30.05
CA ALA A 48 21.20 -15.01 31.45
C ALA A 48 20.84 -16.48 31.67
N SER A 49 20.94 -16.94 32.92
CA SER A 49 20.47 -18.28 33.30
C SER A 49 18.99 -18.47 32.96
N TYR A 50 18.64 -19.73 32.67
CA TYR A 50 17.25 -20.11 32.40
C TYR A 50 16.39 -19.81 33.63
N GLN A 51 15.28 -19.11 33.43
CA GLN A 51 14.35 -18.79 34.50
C GLN A 51 13.20 -19.78 34.53
N THR A 52 13.21 -20.64 35.55
CA THR A 52 12.06 -21.48 35.94
C THR A 52 11.10 -20.68 36.81
N THR A 53 9.84 -21.13 36.87
CA THR A 53 8.81 -20.57 37.76
C THR A 53 9.26 -20.44 39.21
N ASP A 54 10.02 -21.42 39.68
CA ASP A 54 10.46 -21.54 41.08
C ASP A 54 11.42 -20.41 41.50
N ASN A 55 12.15 -19.82 40.55
CA ASN A 55 13.12 -18.75 40.79
C ASN A 55 12.59 -17.34 40.46
N ALA A 56 11.37 -17.24 39.90
CA ALA A 56 10.81 -15.99 39.38
C ALA A 56 9.40 -15.65 39.91
N GLY A 57 8.83 -16.47 40.81
CA GLY A 57 7.57 -16.17 41.51
C GLY A 57 6.31 -16.32 40.66
N ALA A 58 6.29 -17.19 39.64
CA ALA A 58 5.14 -17.41 38.76
C ALA A 58 4.39 -18.71 39.11
N GLU A 59 3.06 -18.66 39.18
CA GLU A 59 2.22 -19.69 39.81
C GLU A 59 1.94 -20.96 38.97
N ASN A 60 2.35 -21.04 37.70
CA ASN A 60 1.75 -22.01 36.74
C ASN A 60 2.72 -22.97 36.01
N GLY A 61 3.98 -23.11 36.44
CA GLY A 61 4.96 -24.02 35.80
C GLY A 61 5.48 -23.62 34.40
N GLU A 62 5.02 -22.50 33.82
CA GLU A 62 5.53 -21.96 32.54
C GLU A 62 6.84 -21.16 32.74
N PRO A 63 7.85 -21.31 31.87
CA PRO A 63 9.11 -20.59 32.02
C PRO A 63 8.91 -19.06 31.95
N HIS A 64 9.58 -18.34 32.85
CA HIS A 64 9.47 -16.88 32.91
C HIS A 64 10.22 -16.25 31.72
N VAL A 65 9.54 -15.41 30.95
CA VAL A 65 10.11 -14.68 29.82
C VAL A 65 9.97 -13.19 30.03
N SER A 66 11.10 -12.49 30.01
CA SER A 66 11.18 -11.04 30.06
C SER A 66 12.50 -10.57 29.46
N PHE A 67 12.41 -9.81 28.36
CA PHE A 67 13.57 -9.19 27.71
C PHE A 67 13.22 -7.84 27.09
N GLN A 68 14.23 -6.99 26.88
CA GLN A 68 14.07 -5.74 26.13
C GLN A 68 14.48 -5.94 24.68
N HIS A 69 13.63 -5.51 23.76
CA HIS A 69 13.81 -5.60 22.31
C HIS A 69 13.92 -4.20 21.71
N LEU A 70 14.97 -3.95 20.93
CA LEU A 70 15.08 -2.79 20.05
C LEU A 70 15.39 -3.27 18.64
N ALA A 71 14.71 -2.68 17.66
CA ALA A 71 14.92 -2.96 16.24
C ALA A 71 15.19 -1.69 15.42
N ASN A 72 15.58 -1.92 14.16
CA ASN A 72 15.94 -0.90 13.18
C ASN A 72 17.03 0.04 13.72
N LEU A 73 18.06 -0.54 14.34
CA LEU A 73 19.24 0.20 14.80
C LEU A 73 20.29 0.27 13.68
N PHE A 74 21.00 1.38 13.61
CA PHE A 74 22.11 1.58 12.66
C PHE A 74 23.46 1.74 13.36
N THR A 75 23.46 2.19 14.63
CA THR A 75 24.66 2.31 15.46
C THR A 75 24.40 1.79 16.87
N PRO A 76 25.40 1.18 17.54
CA PRO A 76 25.27 0.77 18.94
C PRO A 76 24.93 1.91 19.91
N SER A 77 25.46 3.13 19.68
CA SER A 77 25.19 4.31 20.51
C SER A 77 23.72 4.70 20.58
N THR A 78 22.91 4.26 19.59
CA THR A 78 21.47 4.45 19.61
C THR A 78 20.82 3.69 20.77
N VAL A 79 21.37 2.55 21.18
CA VAL A 79 20.89 1.76 22.33
C VAL A 79 21.04 2.58 23.62
N ASP A 80 22.24 3.06 23.91
CA ASP A 80 22.51 3.89 25.09
C ASP A 80 21.63 5.14 25.12
N ALA A 81 21.48 5.80 23.96
CA ALA A 81 20.61 6.95 23.81
C ALA A 81 19.14 6.62 24.10
N CYS A 82 18.65 5.40 23.78
CA CYS A 82 17.29 4.99 24.13
C CYS A 82 17.11 4.83 25.65
N PHE A 83 18.07 4.20 26.34
CA PHE A 83 18.00 3.97 27.79
C PHE A 83 18.16 5.27 28.59
N ASN A 84 18.91 6.24 28.09
CA ASN A 84 19.11 7.55 28.73
C ASN A 84 18.01 8.57 28.36
N HIS A 85 17.07 8.23 27.47
CA HIS A 85 16.03 9.16 27.04
C HIS A 85 14.88 9.24 28.06
N GLU A 86 14.42 10.46 28.35
CA GLU A 86 13.40 10.69 29.38
C GLU A 86 11.98 10.30 28.94
N GLY A 87 11.73 10.27 27.62
CA GLY A 87 10.47 9.81 27.03
C GLY A 87 9.57 10.92 26.48
N TYR A 88 10.07 12.16 26.40
CA TYR A 88 9.33 13.28 25.84
C TYR A 88 9.49 13.40 24.33
N GLY A 89 8.45 13.92 23.67
CA GLY A 89 8.45 14.17 22.24
C GLY A 89 8.14 12.94 21.38
N PRO A 90 8.20 13.09 20.05
CA PRO A 90 7.75 12.05 19.14
C PRO A 90 8.86 11.04 18.81
N VAL A 91 8.51 9.75 18.72
CA VAL A 91 9.49 8.67 18.45
C VAL A 91 10.15 8.86 17.07
N PRO A 92 11.49 8.91 16.94
CA PRO A 92 12.15 9.13 15.65
C PRO A 92 11.79 8.05 14.63
N GLY A 93 11.60 8.43 13.37
CA GLY A 93 11.42 7.49 12.25
C GLY A 93 12.70 6.75 11.89
N ILE A 94 12.61 5.75 10.99
CA ILE A 94 13.78 5.01 10.48
C ILE A 94 14.77 5.96 9.77
N LYS A 95 14.24 6.97 9.07
CA LYS A 95 15.00 8.08 8.52
C LYS A 95 14.59 9.40 9.15
N ASP A 96 15.52 10.35 9.20
CA ASP A 96 15.25 11.71 9.63
C ASP A 96 14.61 12.55 8.50
N ASP A 97 14.36 13.83 8.78
CA ASP A 97 13.73 14.75 7.83
C ASP A 97 14.66 15.15 6.67
N ASP A 98 15.98 14.95 6.83
CA ASP A 98 16.99 15.07 5.78
C ASP A 98 17.17 13.77 4.97
N ASN A 99 16.32 12.77 5.20
CA ASN A 99 16.34 11.45 4.57
C ASN A 99 17.63 10.64 4.82
N LYS A 100 18.32 10.90 5.93
CA LYS A 100 19.45 10.12 6.43
C LYS A 100 18.98 9.06 7.41
N TRP A 101 19.76 7.99 7.57
CA TRP A 101 19.49 6.95 8.57
C TRP A 101 19.52 7.53 9.98
N ASN A 102 18.44 7.31 10.73
CA ASN A 102 18.24 8.00 12.00
C ASN A 102 18.91 7.25 13.16
N VAL A 103 19.86 7.93 13.81
CA VAL A 103 20.63 7.40 14.96
C VAL A 103 20.16 7.96 16.30
N ARG A 104 19.01 8.65 16.34
CA ARG A 104 18.45 9.17 17.60
C ARG A 104 17.80 8.06 18.42
N GLY A 105 18.12 8.02 19.71
CA GLY A 105 17.45 7.17 20.69
C GLY A 105 16.13 7.77 21.17
N HIS A 106 15.24 6.91 21.64
CA HIS A 106 14.00 7.31 22.33
C HIS A 106 13.53 6.18 23.24
N LYS A 107 13.02 6.51 24.43
CA LYS A 107 12.59 5.53 25.45
C LYS A 107 11.57 4.53 24.90
N ASP A 108 10.59 5.01 24.15
CA ASP A 108 9.56 4.16 23.53
C ASP A 108 10.04 3.28 22.37
N ARG A 109 11.32 3.35 21.95
CA ARG A 109 11.91 2.33 21.08
C ARG A 109 12.21 1.04 21.82
N ILE A 110 12.29 1.10 23.15
CA ILE A 110 12.53 -0.06 24.01
C ILE A 110 11.20 -0.79 24.21
N ILE A 111 11.11 -1.99 23.66
CA ILE A 111 9.92 -2.84 23.77
C ILE A 111 10.21 -3.92 24.81
N SER A 112 9.47 -3.92 25.91
CA SER A 112 9.50 -5.02 26.87
C SER A 112 8.69 -6.19 26.31
N CYS A 113 9.35 -7.32 26.07
CA CYS A 113 8.75 -8.53 25.55
C CYS A 113 8.68 -9.59 26.64
N GLY A 114 7.46 -9.98 26.99
CA GLY A 114 7.16 -11.15 27.78
C GLY A 114 6.23 -12.10 27.03
N LEU A 115 5.55 -12.97 27.77
CA LEU A 115 4.67 -13.99 27.20
C LEU A 115 3.48 -13.38 26.42
N GLU A 116 2.99 -12.22 26.86
CA GLU A 116 1.87 -11.53 26.20
C GLU A 116 2.25 -11.00 24.81
N GLU A 117 3.40 -10.35 24.67
CA GLU A 117 3.91 -9.86 23.38
C GLU A 117 4.21 -11.01 22.44
N LEU A 118 4.83 -12.09 22.95
CA LEU A 118 5.10 -13.28 22.15
C LEU A 118 3.80 -13.94 21.67
N ARG A 119 2.76 -14.00 22.52
CA ARG A 119 1.42 -14.50 22.13
C ARG A 119 0.78 -13.62 21.05
N LEU A 120 0.93 -12.30 21.17
CA LEU A 120 0.50 -11.36 20.14
C LEU A 120 1.19 -11.64 18.80
N PHE A 121 2.53 -11.80 18.81
CA PHE A 121 3.29 -12.05 17.58
C PHE A 121 2.95 -13.41 16.96
N ALA A 122 2.84 -14.47 17.76
CA ALA A 122 2.38 -15.78 17.27
C ALA A 122 1.02 -15.67 16.57
N ARG A 123 0.06 -14.96 17.19
CA ARG A 123 -1.30 -14.80 16.65
C ARG A 123 -1.34 -14.04 15.33
N LEU A 124 -0.43 -13.09 15.12
CA LEU A 124 -0.43 -12.23 13.93
C LEU A 124 0.40 -12.81 12.78
N TYR A 125 1.52 -13.45 13.09
CA TYR A 125 2.49 -13.82 12.07
C TYR A 125 2.57 -15.32 11.85
N ASP A 126 2.38 -16.14 12.88
CA ASP A 126 2.57 -17.59 12.83
C ASP A 126 1.27 -18.36 12.56
N ALA A 127 1.43 -19.67 12.36
CA ALA A 127 0.29 -20.56 12.14
C ALA A 127 -0.60 -20.61 13.40
N GLU A 128 -1.90 -20.83 13.19
CA GLU A 128 -2.85 -20.98 14.29
C GLU A 128 -2.39 -22.11 15.24
N GLY A 129 -2.42 -21.86 16.54
CA GLY A 129 -1.96 -22.80 17.57
C GLY A 129 -0.46 -22.75 17.90
N THR A 130 0.35 -21.90 17.25
CA THR A 130 1.76 -21.74 17.60
C THR A 130 1.93 -21.27 19.06
N PRO A 131 2.70 -21.98 19.90
CA PRO A 131 2.98 -21.55 21.27
C PRO A 131 3.72 -20.20 21.30
N PRO A 132 3.47 -19.33 22.29
CA PRO A 132 4.16 -18.04 22.39
C PRO A 132 5.69 -18.17 22.39
N LEU A 133 6.25 -19.20 23.04
CA LEU A 133 7.69 -19.40 23.11
C LEU A 133 8.32 -19.80 21.76
N ALA A 134 7.52 -20.31 20.82
CA ALA A 134 7.94 -20.59 19.45
C ALA A 134 7.72 -19.40 18.50
N ALA A 135 7.09 -18.32 18.96
CA ALA A 135 6.70 -17.18 18.14
C ALA A 135 7.90 -16.53 17.45
N ARG A 136 7.73 -16.07 16.21
CA ARG A 136 8.71 -15.18 15.58
C ARG A 136 8.72 -13.82 16.27
N LEU A 137 9.88 -13.17 16.28
CA LEU A 137 10.07 -11.84 16.89
C LEU A 137 10.20 -10.78 15.78
N PRO A 138 9.11 -10.09 15.39
CA PRO A 138 9.14 -9.10 14.32
C PRO A 138 10.03 -7.90 14.68
N SER A 139 10.64 -7.27 13.67
CA SER A 139 11.41 -6.02 13.82
C SER A 139 10.48 -4.82 14.08
N VAL A 140 9.99 -4.66 15.31
CA VAL A 140 9.06 -3.59 15.70
C VAL A 140 9.83 -2.38 16.23
N HIS A 141 9.54 -1.19 15.68
CA HIS A 141 10.35 0.00 15.93
C HIS A 141 10.03 0.73 17.24
N SER A 142 8.81 0.61 17.75
CA SER A 142 8.36 1.37 18.94
C SER A 142 7.16 0.73 19.65
N ARG A 143 6.94 1.12 20.91
CA ARG A 143 5.79 0.70 21.72
C ARG A 143 4.45 1.08 21.08
N GLN A 144 4.34 2.27 20.49
CA GLN A 144 3.14 2.73 19.78
C GLN A 144 2.76 1.77 18.64
N ILE A 145 3.75 1.19 17.96
CA ILE A 145 3.51 0.22 16.89
C ILE A 145 3.00 -1.12 17.46
N VAL A 146 3.50 -1.55 18.62
CA VAL A 146 2.98 -2.75 19.31
C VAL A 146 1.51 -2.56 19.67
N GLU A 147 1.11 -1.38 20.16
CA GLU A 147 -0.29 -1.08 20.48
C GLU A 147 -1.19 -1.13 19.24
N VAL A 148 -0.72 -0.60 18.09
CA VAL A 148 -1.44 -0.78 16.82
C VAL A 148 -1.59 -2.26 16.47
N LEU A 149 -0.53 -3.07 16.61
CA LEU A 149 -0.61 -4.51 16.35
C LEU A 149 -1.59 -5.22 17.29
N ARG A 150 -1.71 -4.81 18.56
CA ARG A 150 -2.75 -5.31 19.48
C ARG A 150 -4.14 -5.01 18.95
N LYS A 151 -4.39 -3.81 18.42
CA LYS A 151 -5.68 -3.43 17.83
C LYS A 151 -6.03 -4.29 16.62
N PHE A 152 -5.06 -4.57 15.73
CA PHE A 152 -5.23 -5.54 14.63
C PHE A 152 -5.55 -6.94 15.14
N ALA A 153 -4.84 -7.40 16.17
CA ALA A 153 -5.10 -8.70 16.76
C ALA A 153 -6.49 -8.79 17.40
N ALA A 154 -6.95 -7.70 18.03
CA ALA A 154 -8.24 -7.60 18.70
C ALA A 154 -9.44 -7.53 17.74
N GLN A 155 -9.23 -7.26 16.44
CA GLN A 155 -10.32 -7.16 15.47
C GLN A 155 -11.21 -8.43 15.49
N PRO A 156 -12.54 -8.27 15.65
CA PRO A 156 -13.43 -9.38 15.95
C PRO A 156 -13.68 -10.30 14.75
N ARG A 157 -13.51 -9.76 13.54
CA ARG A 157 -13.76 -10.47 12.28
C ARG A 157 -12.67 -10.15 11.26
N ARG A 158 -12.24 -11.18 10.55
CA ARG A 158 -11.23 -11.11 9.48
C ARG A 158 -11.75 -11.80 8.23
N LEU A 159 -11.10 -11.55 7.10
CA LEU A 159 -11.48 -12.20 5.84
C LEU A 159 -11.47 -13.72 5.93
N GLY A 160 -10.55 -14.32 6.68
CA GLY A 160 -10.50 -15.76 6.92
C GLY A 160 -11.79 -16.36 7.50
N ASP A 161 -12.59 -15.56 8.22
CA ASP A 161 -13.88 -15.98 8.78
C ASP A 161 -14.97 -16.11 7.72
N LEU A 162 -14.79 -15.49 6.54
CA LEU A 162 -15.72 -15.55 5.41
C LEU A 162 -15.51 -16.83 4.57
N ARG A 163 -15.44 -17.99 5.24
CA ARG A 163 -15.10 -19.28 4.60
C ARG A 163 -15.92 -19.54 3.34
N GLY A 164 -15.23 -19.58 2.21
CA GLY A 164 -15.79 -19.82 0.87
C GLY A 164 -16.69 -18.71 0.31
N LYS A 165 -16.78 -17.53 0.93
CA LYS A 165 -17.50 -16.36 0.39
C LYS A 165 -16.61 -15.43 -0.46
N TYR A 166 -15.31 -15.68 -0.45
CA TYR A 166 -14.34 -15.08 -1.34
C TYR A 166 -13.42 -16.15 -1.89
N TYR A 167 -12.77 -15.85 -3.01
CA TYR A 167 -11.80 -16.72 -3.64
C TYR A 167 -10.62 -15.90 -4.14
N SER A 168 -9.41 -16.30 -3.76
CA SER A 168 -8.18 -15.68 -4.19
C SER A 168 -7.36 -16.64 -5.04
N THR A 169 -6.75 -16.13 -6.11
CA THR A 169 -5.97 -16.94 -7.03
C THR A 169 -4.88 -16.14 -7.75
N VAL A 170 -3.95 -16.88 -8.34
CA VAL A 170 -3.08 -16.43 -9.44
C VAL A 170 -3.58 -17.02 -10.75
N MET A 171 -3.17 -16.45 -11.89
CA MET A 171 -3.64 -16.92 -13.20
C MET A 171 -2.48 -17.49 -14.03
N TRP A 172 -1.87 -16.70 -14.89
CA TRP A 172 -0.95 -17.24 -15.91
C TRP A 172 0.51 -17.16 -15.47
N ASP A 173 1.13 -18.30 -15.19
CA ASP A 173 2.59 -18.42 -15.12
C ASP A 173 3.17 -18.21 -16.52
N GLU A 174 3.88 -17.10 -16.74
CA GLU A 174 4.32 -16.71 -18.08
C GLU A 174 5.19 -17.78 -18.75
N THR A 175 5.99 -18.51 -17.98
CA THR A 175 6.88 -19.54 -18.54
C THR A 175 6.06 -20.70 -19.09
N ASN A 176 5.14 -21.25 -18.29
CA ASN A 176 4.31 -22.38 -18.70
C ASN A 176 3.21 -21.96 -19.69
N ALA A 177 2.61 -20.78 -19.50
CA ALA A 177 1.51 -20.27 -20.30
C ALA A 177 1.96 -19.91 -21.74
N VAL A 178 3.17 -19.39 -21.90
CA VAL A 178 3.74 -19.06 -23.22
C VAL A 178 4.41 -20.25 -23.89
N LYS A 179 5.25 -21.02 -23.17
CA LYS A 179 6.12 -22.02 -23.81
C LYS A 179 5.55 -23.42 -23.90
N LYS A 180 4.60 -23.79 -23.03
CA LYS A 180 4.10 -25.18 -22.93
C LYS A 180 2.65 -25.30 -23.34
N THR A 181 1.79 -24.48 -22.75
CA THR A 181 0.34 -24.61 -22.92
C THR A 181 -0.20 -23.75 -24.06
N HIS A 182 0.57 -22.76 -24.53
CA HIS A 182 0.11 -21.75 -25.50
C HIS A 182 -1.23 -21.14 -25.08
N THR A 183 -1.35 -20.78 -23.79
CA THR A 183 -2.53 -20.09 -23.26
C THR A 183 -2.46 -18.60 -23.55
N ILE A 184 -1.26 -18.03 -23.45
CA ILE A 184 -0.98 -16.63 -23.75
C ILE A 184 0.29 -16.55 -24.59
N ARG A 185 0.45 -15.48 -25.36
CA ARG A 185 1.68 -15.16 -26.08
C ARG A 185 2.11 -13.73 -25.80
N ARG A 186 3.40 -13.47 -25.92
CA ARG A 186 3.93 -12.11 -25.78
C ARG A 186 3.65 -11.32 -27.06
N ARG A 187 2.83 -10.28 -26.96
CA ARG A 187 2.55 -9.31 -28.02
C ARG A 187 2.19 -8.00 -27.36
N THR A 188 2.96 -6.94 -27.65
CA THR A 188 2.63 -5.61 -27.16
C THR A 188 1.62 -4.95 -28.08
N CYS A 189 0.38 -4.73 -27.60
CA CYS A 189 -0.67 -4.08 -28.37
C CYS A 189 -1.74 -3.47 -27.46
N PHE A 190 -2.56 -2.57 -28.00
CA PHE A 190 -3.83 -2.22 -27.40
C PHE A 190 -4.81 -3.41 -27.57
N PRO A 191 -5.43 -3.89 -26.49
CA PRO A 191 -6.43 -4.96 -26.58
C PRO A 191 -7.70 -4.42 -27.24
N ALA A 192 -8.39 -5.27 -28.01
CA ALA A 192 -9.65 -4.89 -28.66
C ALA A 192 -10.82 -4.81 -27.66
N ASP A 193 -10.76 -5.64 -26.62
CA ASP A 193 -11.78 -5.75 -25.59
C ASP A 193 -11.14 -6.19 -24.25
N PRO A 194 -11.85 -6.04 -23.11
CA PRO A 194 -11.32 -6.37 -21.80
C PRO A 194 -10.85 -7.83 -21.66
N THR A 195 -11.40 -8.80 -22.39
CA THR A 195 -11.00 -10.23 -22.26
C THR A 195 -9.61 -10.51 -22.83
N GLN A 196 -9.13 -9.68 -23.74
CA GLN A 196 -7.76 -9.73 -24.26
C GLN A 196 -6.76 -8.99 -23.37
N TRP A 197 -7.25 -8.22 -22.39
CA TRP A 197 -6.40 -7.40 -21.54
C TRP A 197 -5.80 -8.25 -20.40
N ILE A 198 -4.56 -8.71 -20.59
CA ILE A 198 -3.81 -9.45 -19.58
C ILE A 198 -2.93 -8.48 -18.78
N LEU A 199 -3.29 -8.29 -17.51
CA LEU A 199 -2.66 -7.33 -16.61
C LEU A 199 -1.31 -7.81 -16.08
N SER A 200 -0.43 -6.84 -15.85
CA SER A 200 0.86 -6.99 -15.16
C SER A 200 1.03 -5.86 -14.13
N GLY A 201 1.94 -6.04 -13.16
CA GLY A 201 2.11 -5.14 -12.02
C GLY A 201 2.15 -3.63 -12.34
N PRO A 202 2.86 -3.17 -13.39
CA PRO A 202 2.91 -1.75 -13.74
C PRO A 202 1.58 -1.12 -14.16
N HIS A 203 0.58 -1.90 -14.58
CA HIS A 203 -0.71 -1.37 -15.05
C HIS A 203 -1.49 -0.63 -13.96
N PHE A 204 -1.27 -0.98 -12.69
CA PHE A 204 -1.98 -0.39 -11.57
C PHE A 204 -1.05 0.06 -10.45
N PHE A 205 -1.61 0.97 -9.65
CA PHE A 205 -1.10 1.37 -8.35
C PHE A 205 -2.25 1.41 -7.33
N VAL A 206 -1.98 1.87 -6.11
CA VAL A 206 -2.96 1.91 -5.03
C VAL A 206 -4.19 2.72 -5.44
N GLY A 207 -5.35 2.05 -5.55
CA GLY A 207 -6.60 2.68 -5.97
C GLY A 207 -6.56 3.26 -7.38
N ASN A 208 -5.59 2.88 -8.22
CA ASN A 208 -5.45 3.36 -9.59
C ASN A 208 -5.35 2.18 -10.57
N PRO A 209 -6.45 1.79 -11.25
CA PRO A 209 -6.43 0.70 -12.22
C PRO A 209 -5.75 1.06 -13.56
N PHE A 210 -5.48 2.35 -13.80
CA PHE A 210 -4.86 2.86 -15.02
C PHE A 210 -3.61 3.69 -14.67
N TYR A 211 -2.59 3.03 -14.12
CA TYR A 211 -1.36 3.69 -13.67
C TYR A 211 -0.34 3.89 -14.79
N LYS A 212 0.08 2.80 -15.44
CA LYS A 212 1.04 2.86 -16.55
C LYS A 212 0.59 1.98 -17.71
N THR A 213 1.07 2.31 -18.90
CA THR A 213 0.95 1.48 -20.10
C THR A 213 2.33 1.11 -20.64
N PRO A 214 2.55 -0.12 -21.13
CA PRO A 214 3.73 -0.45 -21.90
C PRO A 214 3.90 0.51 -23.09
N ARG A 215 5.15 0.86 -23.39
CA ARG A 215 5.55 1.47 -24.67
C ARG A 215 5.32 0.49 -25.81
N ALA A 216 5.11 0.98 -27.03
CA ALA A 216 5.00 0.13 -28.22
C ALA A 216 6.16 -0.90 -28.36
N LYS A 217 7.38 -0.49 -27.96
CA LYS A 217 8.55 -1.38 -27.83
C LYS A 217 8.90 -1.60 -26.35
N CYS A 218 8.32 -2.63 -25.73
CA CYS A 218 8.54 -2.96 -24.32
C CYS A 218 9.53 -4.11 -24.12
N THR A 219 10.83 -3.82 -24.27
CA THR A 219 11.92 -4.80 -24.04
C THR A 219 12.44 -4.79 -22.61
N GLU A 220 12.44 -3.62 -21.95
CA GLU A 220 12.99 -3.43 -20.60
C GLU A 220 11.90 -3.22 -19.54
N LYS A 221 12.26 -3.47 -18.28
CA LYS A 221 11.36 -3.29 -17.12
C LYS A 221 10.85 -1.85 -16.98
N GLY A 222 11.62 -0.87 -17.46
CA GLY A 222 11.29 0.55 -17.40
C GLY A 222 10.52 1.10 -18.61
N HIS A 223 10.21 0.28 -19.62
CA HIS A 223 9.52 0.73 -20.84
C HIS A 223 8.01 0.88 -20.65
N TYR A 224 7.63 1.72 -19.69
CA TYR A 224 6.25 2.04 -19.35
C TYR A 224 6.12 3.56 -19.19
N ASP A 225 5.02 4.11 -19.70
CA ASP A 225 4.69 5.52 -19.56
C ASP A 225 3.51 5.69 -18.60
N ILE A 226 3.54 6.77 -17.82
CA ILE A 226 2.46 7.11 -16.88
C ILE A 226 1.24 7.58 -17.66
N LEU A 227 0.06 7.09 -17.29
CA LEU A 227 -1.19 7.49 -17.92
C LEU A 227 -1.70 8.81 -17.33
N ASP A 228 -2.06 9.74 -18.21
CA ASP A 228 -2.71 10.98 -17.83
C ASP A 228 -4.21 10.78 -17.72
N LEU A 229 -4.70 10.67 -16.47
CA LEU A 229 -6.10 10.36 -16.20
C LEU A 229 -7.05 11.50 -16.61
N THR A 230 -6.56 12.73 -16.76
CA THR A 230 -7.39 13.89 -17.14
C THR A 230 -7.79 13.86 -18.61
N THR A 231 -6.97 13.23 -19.45
CA THR A 231 -7.18 13.13 -20.90
C THR A 231 -7.58 11.72 -21.36
N LEU A 232 -7.56 10.73 -20.46
CA LEU A 232 -7.87 9.34 -20.76
C LEU A 232 -9.25 9.19 -21.41
N PRO A 233 -9.41 8.50 -22.56
CA PRO A 233 -10.71 8.22 -23.15
C PRO A 233 -11.62 7.42 -22.21
N ASP A 234 -12.93 7.55 -22.39
CA ASP A 234 -13.92 6.96 -21.49
C ASP A 234 -13.98 5.42 -21.63
N ASP A 235 -13.62 4.84 -22.77
CA ASP A 235 -13.58 3.39 -23.05
C ASP A 235 -12.15 2.82 -23.06
N TYR A 236 -11.16 3.61 -22.61
CA TYR A 236 -9.75 3.30 -22.77
C TYR A 236 -9.32 1.96 -22.15
N LEU A 237 -8.47 1.23 -22.89
CA LEU A 237 -7.73 0.06 -22.42
C LEU A 237 -6.23 0.27 -22.67
N PRO A 238 -5.35 0.20 -21.65
CA PRO A 238 -3.90 0.26 -21.81
C PRO A 238 -3.37 -0.82 -22.73
N ARG A 239 -2.19 -0.60 -23.32
CA ARG A 239 -1.46 -1.69 -23.97
C ARG A 239 -1.24 -2.83 -22.97
N THR A 240 -1.22 -4.06 -23.46
CA THR A 240 -0.70 -5.20 -22.71
C THR A 240 0.50 -5.78 -23.44
N ASN A 241 1.37 -6.48 -22.70
CA ASN A 241 2.47 -7.26 -23.27
C ASN A 241 2.08 -8.72 -23.56
N TYR A 242 0.90 -9.16 -23.12
CA TYR A 242 0.44 -10.53 -23.29
C TYR A 242 -1.00 -10.54 -23.79
N VAL A 243 -1.29 -11.44 -24.74
CA VAL A 243 -2.65 -11.68 -25.26
C VAL A 243 -2.93 -13.18 -25.26
N PRO A 244 -4.20 -13.62 -25.28
CA PRO A 244 -4.53 -15.03 -25.46
C PRO A 244 -3.88 -15.64 -26.72
N ASP A 245 -3.47 -16.91 -26.63
CA ASP A 245 -2.82 -17.68 -27.72
C ASP A 245 -3.57 -18.99 -28.05
N CYS A 246 -4.82 -19.08 -27.62
CA CYS A 246 -5.71 -20.20 -27.91
C CYS A 246 -7.14 -19.70 -28.20
N ASP A 247 -8.00 -20.62 -28.63
CA ASP A 247 -9.42 -20.34 -28.86
C ASP A 247 -10.10 -19.79 -27.59
N PRO A 248 -11.04 -18.83 -27.69
CA PRO A 248 -11.73 -18.24 -26.53
C PRO A 248 -12.37 -19.26 -25.58
N ALA A 249 -12.95 -20.36 -26.08
CA ALA A 249 -13.54 -21.40 -25.24
C ALA A 249 -12.46 -22.17 -24.46
N GLU A 250 -11.33 -22.45 -25.09
CA GLU A 250 -10.16 -23.06 -24.44
C GLU A 250 -9.59 -22.13 -23.36
N TYR A 251 -9.46 -20.84 -23.67
CA TYR A 251 -8.97 -19.83 -22.73
C TYR A 251 -9.88 -19.70 -21.50
N ARG A 252 -11.21 -19.65 -21.71
CA ARG A 252 -12.20 -19.64 -20.64
C ARG A 252 -12.15 -20.93 -19.81
N ARG A 253 -11.98 -22.11 -20.43
CA ARG A 253 -11.83 -23.38 -19.71
C ARG A 253 -10.62 -23.41 -18.78
N ARG A 254 -9.51 -22.79 -19.20
CA ARG A 254 -8.27 -22.70 -18.40
C ARG A 254 -8.34 -21.63 -17.31
N THR A 255 -9.30 -20.71 -17.40
CA THR A 255 -9.45 -19.61 -16.44
C THR A 255 -9.92 -20.15 -15.09
N PRO A 256 -9.32 -19.73 -13.96
CA PRO A 256 -9.75 -20.18 -12.64
C PRO A 256 -11.24 -19.95 -12.38
N VAL A 257 -11.89 -20.93 -11.75
CA VAL A 257 -13.31 -20.87 -11.38
C VAL A 257 -13.43 -20.61 -9.88
N PHE A 258 -14.26 -19.64 -9.48
CA PHE A 258 -14.75 -19.55 -8.12
C PHE A 258 -15.77 -20.68 -7.90
N LYS A 259 -15.24 -21.86 -7.53
CA LYS A 259 -15.98 -23.14 -7.47
C LYS A 259 -17.34 -23.05 -6.76
N ARG A 260 -17.45 -22.31 -5.65
CA ARG A 260 -18.69 -22.23 -4.87
C ARG A 260 -19.84 -21.55 -5.62
N ALA A 261 -19.55 -20.55 -6.44
CA ALA A 261 -20.54 -19.86 -7.26
C ALA A 261 -20.60 -20.38 -8.70
N ASN A 262 -19.70 -21.29 -9.08
CA ASN A 262 -19.57 -21.80 -10.45
C ASN A 262 -19.43 -20.68 -11.50
N ILE A 263 -18.69 -19.61 -11.14
CA ILE A 263 -18.40 -18.47 -12.00
C ILE A 263 -16.90 -18.35 -12.23
N LEU A 264 -16.47 -17.93 -13.42
CA LEU A 264 -15.06 -17.64 -13.67
C LEU A 264 -14.64 -16.41 -12.86
N VAL A 265 -13.41 -16.41 -12.37
CA VAL A 265 -12.88 -15.24 -11.65
C VAL A 265 -12.81 -13.99 -12.54
N THR A 266 -12.65 -14.18 -13.85
CA THR A 266 -12.68 -13.09 -14.83
C THR A 266 -14.08 -12.55 -15.06
N ASP A 267 -15.13 -13.28 -14.70
CA ASP A 267 -16.52 -12.82 -14.81
C ASP A 267 -16.96 -12.06 -13.52
N CYS A 268 -16.06 -11.91 -12.54
CA CYS A 268 -16.30 -11.22 -11.27
C CYS A 268 -15.60 -9.85 -11.22
N TYR A 269 -16.18 -8.92 -10.46
CA TYR A 269 -15.43 -7.80 -9.89
C TYR A 269 -14.39 -8.33 -8.89
N ARG A 270 -13.18 -7.76 -8.94
CA ARG A 270 -12.05 -8.30 -8.17
C ARG A 270 -11.03 -7.26 -7.78
N ILE A 271 -10.43 -7.44 -6.61
CA ILE A 271 -9.24 -6.69 -6.19
C ILE A 271 -8.02 -7.42 -6.71
N LEU A 272 -7.15 -6.73 -7.44
CA LEU A 272 -5.84 -7.22 -7.84
C LEU A 272 -4.78 -6.52 -7.03
N PHE A 273 -3.73 -7.25 -6.65
CA PHE A 273 -2.54 -6.65 -6.05
C PHE A 273 -1.27 -7.34 -6.54
N ARG A 274 -0.14 -6.63 -6.41
CA ARG A 274 1.17 -7.17 -6.76
C ARG A 274 1.57 -8.25 -5.77
N LYS A 275 1.97 -9.41 -6.29
CA LYS A 275 2.42 -10.54 -5.47
C LYS A 275 3.73 -10.23 -4.75
N MET A 276 4.70 -9.65 -5.46
CA MET A 276 5.99 -9.26 -4.90
C MET A 276 5.87 -7.93 -4.15
N LEU A 277 6.30 -7.92 -2.88
CA LEU A 277 6.25 -6.77 -2.00
C LEU A 277 7.59 -6.03 -1.98
N SER A 278 7.54 -4.70 -1.98
CA SER A 278 8.72 -3.85 -1.79
C SER A 278 8.75 -3.31 -0.36
N GLN A 279 9.63 -3.86 0.47
CA GLN A 279 9.76 -3.43 1.87
C GLN A 279 10.39 -2.03 1.99
N SER A 280 11.30 -1.68 1.09
CA SER A 280 11.94 -0.35 1.01
C SER A 280 11.20 0.64 0.09
N GLY A 281 10.10 0.23 -0.54
CA GLY A 281 9.35 1.05 -1.49
C GLY A 281 8.51 2.14 -0.83
N GLU A 282 7.96 3.03 -1.68
CA GLU A 282 6.96 4.03 -1.28
C GLU A 282 5.71 3.40 -0.67
N ARG A 283 5.23 2.33 -1.29
CA ARG A 283 4.11 1.48 -0.87
C ARG A 283 4.57 0.04 -0.90
N THR A 284 4.15 -0.77 0.08
CA THR A 284 4.52 -2.19 0.13
C THR A 284 3.41 -3.03 -0.50
N TYR A 285 2.15 -2.79 -0.12
CA TYR A 285 0.96 -3.39 -0.69
C TYR A 285 0.32 -2.47 -1.74
N ILE A 286 0.16 -2.98 -2.97
CA ILE A 286 -0.32 -2.19 -4.12
C ILE A 286 -1.57 -2.85 -4.70
N PRO A 287 -2.78 -2.46 -4.26
CA PRO A 287 -4.04 -3.00 -4.73
C PRO A 287 -4.82 -2.07 -5.67
N SER A 288 -5.61 -2.65 -6.56
CA SER A 288 -6.58 -1.94 -7.40
C SER A 288 -7.81 -2.81 -7.69
N LEU A 289 -8.96 -2.16 -7.82
CA LEU A 289 -10.21 -2.80 -8.20
C LEU A 289 -10.30 -2.92 -9.73
N TYR A 290 -10.81 -4.04 -10.24
CA TYR A 290 -11.00 -4.31 -11.66
C TYR A 290 -12.39 -4.89 -11.96
N PRO A 291 -12.99 -4.56 -13.12
CA PRO A 291 -14.26 -5.11 -13.58
C PRO A 291 -14.06 -6.52 -14.18
N PRO A 292 -15.16 -7.22 -14.50
CA PRO A 292 -15.12 -8.43 -15.31
C PRO A 292 -14.39 -8.21 -16.64
N GLY A 293 -13.79 -9.27 -17.18
CA GLY A 293 -13.11 -9.30 -18.48
C GLY A 293 -11.61 -9.58 -18.38
N PRO A 294 -10.79 -8.65 -17.83
CA PRO A 294 -9.34 -8.79 -17.86
C PRO A 294 -8.85 -10.05 -17.16
N SER A 295 -7.66 -10.52 -17.50
CA SER A 295 -6.93 -11.53 -16.71
C SER A 295 -5.63 -10.93 -16.19
N HIS A 296 -4.76 -11.72 -15.54
CA HIS A 296 -3.46 -11.24 -15.10
C HIS A 296 -2.38 -12.32 -15.16
N ILE A 297 -1.12 -11.89 -15.12
CA ILE A 297 0.02 -12.80 -14.97
C ILE A 297 0.20 -13.24 -13.51
N PHE A 298 1.04 -14.25 -13.29
CA PHE A 298 1.33 -14.84 -11.97
C PHE A 298 1.94 -13.85 -10.97
N ALA A 299 2.60 -12.80 -11.44
CA ALA A 299 3.15 -11.74 -10.60
C ALA A 299 2.09 -10.85 -9.93
N ALA A 300 0.80 -11.04 -10.25
CA ALA A 300 -0.33 -10.45 -9.54
C ALA A 300 -1.20 -11.54 -8.92
N VAL A 301 -1.91 -11.18 -7.86
CA VAL A 301 -2.92 -12.00 -7.20
C VAL A 301 -4.26 -11.28 -7.33
N SER A 302 -5.34 -12.02 -7.57
CA SER A 302 -6.70 -11.47 -7.57
C SER A 302 -7.56 -12.08 -6.47
N ILE A 303 -8.59 -11.34 -6.08
CA ILE A 303 -9.60 -11.77 -5.10
C ILE A 303 -10.98 -11.37 -5.58
N ALA A 304 -11.84 -12.36 -5.74
CA ALA A 304 -13.24 -12.21 -6.04
C ALA A 304 -14.08 -12.47 -4.78
N PHE A 305 -15.22 -11.79 -4.68
CA PHE A 305 -16.17 -11.92 -3.57
C PHE A 305 -17.56 -12.23 -4.11
N LEU A 306 -18.35 -13.00 -3.36
CA LEU A 306 -19.78 -13.18 -3.66
C LEU A 306 -20.60 -11.92 -3.35
N GLU A 307 -20.20 -11.19 -2.31
CA GLU A 307 -20.89 -9.98 -1.84
C GLU A 307 -20.06 -8.73 -2.20
N LYS A 308 -20.62 -7.82 -3.01
CA LYS A 308 -19.95 -6.57 -3.43
C LYS A 308 -19.62 -5.65 -2.25
N SER A 309 -20.44 -5.64 -1.21
CA SER A 309 -20.16 -4.90 0.02
C SER A 309 -18.83 -5.33 0.64
N LYS A 310 -18.52 -6.64 0.65
CA LYS A 310 -17.26 -7.18 1.16
C LYS A 310 -16.07 -6.88 0.25
N LEU A 311 -16.29 -6.89 -1.06
CA LEU A 311 -15.30 -6.40 -2.04
C LEU A 311 -14.93 -4.94 -1.75
N LEU A 312 -15.91 -4.05 -1.61
CA LEU A 312 -15.68 -2.62 -1.39
C LEU A 312 -15.06 -2.35 -0.01
N GLN A 313 -15.55 -2.99 1.06
CA GLN A 313 -14.94 -2.92 2.40
C GLN A 313 -13.47 -3.31 2.38
N THR A 314 -13.14 -4.42 1.71
CA THR A 314 -11.76 -4.87 1.56
C THR A 314 -10.94 -3.86 0.77
N MET A 315 -11.51 -3.28 -0.29
CA MET A 315 -10.81 -2.30 -1.12
C MET A 315 -10.54 -0.97 -0.38
N ILE A 316 -11.47 -0.50 0.47
CA ILE A 316 -11.29 0.69 1.33
C ILE A 316 -10.05 0.49 2.20
N LEU A 317 -10.04 -0.61 2.95
CA LEU A 317 -8.93 -0.99 3.82
C LEU A 317 -7.63 -1.15 3.03
N SER A 318 -7.69 -1.84 1.89
CA SER A 318 -6.54 -2.11 1.02
C SER A 318 -5.84 -0.84 0.50
N CYS A 319 -6.60 0.25 0.28
CA CYS A 319 -6.01 1.53 -0.15
C CYS A 319 -5.19 2.23 0.95
N SER A 320 -5.53 1.98 2.22
CA SER A 320 -4.98 2.69 3.37
C SER A 320 -3.54 2.31 3.68
N ILE A 321 -2.74 3.28 4.14
CA ILE A 321 -1.41 3.01 4.70
C ILE A 321 -1.47 2.19 5.99
N VAL A 322 -2.62 2.11 6.66
CA VAL A 322 -2.81 1.31 7.88
C VAL A 322 -2.72 -0.18 7.56
N ILE A 323 -3.35 -0.62 6.47
CA ILE A 323 -3.25 -2.01 6.00
C ILE A 323 -1.93 -2.27 5.31
N ASP A 324 -1.41 -1.29 4.53
CA ASP A 324 -0.08 -1.41 3.96
C ASP A 324 0.99 -1.60 5.06
N PHE A 325 0.85 -0.87 6.18
CA PHE A 325 1.68 -1.03 7.36
C PHE A 325 1.58 -2.46 7.93
N PHE A 326 0.37 -2.98 8.12
CA PHE A 326 0.19 -4.36 8.59
C PHE A 326 0.84 -5.38 7.64
N VAL A 327 0.70 -5.21 6.32
CA VAL A 327 1.38 -6.06 5.34
C VAL A 327 2.90 -5.92 5.47
N LYS A 328 3.40 -4.70 5.67
CA LYS A 328 4.82 -4.40 5.82
C LYS A 328 5.43 -5.05 7.05
N THR A 329 4.73 -5.07 8.19
CA THR A 329 5.24 -5.72 9.42
C THR A 329 5.40 -7.23 9.28
N THR A 330 4.72 -7.87 8.32
CA THR A 330 4.94 -9.31 8.05
C THR A 330 6.35 -9.63 7.55
N GLY A 331 7.08 -8.63 7.02
CA GLY A 331 8.42 -8.80 6.45
C GLY A 331 8.48 -9.69 5.21
N LYS A 332 7.34 -10.13 4.66
CA LYS A 332 7.29 -11.07 3.54
C LYS A 332 7.74 -10.42 2.23
N SER A 333 8.46 -11.18 1.40
CA SER A 333 8.81 -10.77 0.03
C SER A 333 7.68 -11.00 -0.97
N ASN A 334 6.79 -11.95 -0.67
CA ASN A 334 5.61 -12.26 -1.47
C ASN A 334 4.36 -12.27 -0.60
N PHE A 335 3.30 -11.62 -1.06
CA PHE A 335 1.97 -11.67 -0.48
C PHE A 335 1.08 -12.57 -1.33
N THR A 336 0.55 -13.60 -0.71
CA THR A 336 -0.20 -14.67 -1.38
C THR A 336 -1.66 -14.67 -0.96
N SER A 337 -2.45 -15.51 -1.62
CA SER A 337 -3.87 -15.71 -1.35
C SER A 337 -4.19 -16.07 0.11
N GLY A 338 -3.30 -16.78 0.81
CA GLY A 338 -3.49 -17.14 2.22
C GLY A 338 -3.31 -15.95 3.17
N ASP A 339 -2.39 -15.04 2.84
CA ASP A 339 -1.99 -13.94 3.71
C ASP A 339 -3.10 -12.89 3.90
N ILE A 340 -3.96 -12.72 2.87
CA ILE A 340 -5.06 -11.77 2.96
C ILE A 340 -6.17 -12.18 3.94
N SER A 341 -6.20 -13.46 4.35
CA SER A 341 -7.19 -13.92 5.34
C SER A 341 -7.11 -13.17 6.67
N LEU A 342 -5.96 -12.53 6.95
CA LEU A 342 -5.73 -11.75 8.16
C LEU A 342 -6.33 -10.34 8.10
N PHE A 343 -6.79 -9.86 6.94
CA PHE A 343 -7.34 -8.52 6.82
C PHE A 343 -8.64 -8.38 7.62
N PRO A 344 -8.81 -7.29 8.39
CA PRO A 344 -10.03 -7.07 9.15
C PRO A 344 -11.23 -6.81 8.23
N ILE A 345 -12.42 -7.01 8.78
CA ILE A 345 -13.68 -6.69 8.10
C ILE A 345 -14.32 -5.49 8.80
N LEU A 346 -14.54 -4.42 8.04
CA LEU A 346 -15.27 -3.25 8.53
C LEU A 346 -16.72 -3.60 8.87
N ASN A 347 -17.20 -3.09 9.99
CA ASN A 347 -18.59 -3.26 10.44
C ASN A 347 -19.35 -1.93 10.58
N GLU A 348 -18.64 -0.80 10.68
CA GLU A 348 -19.24 0.52 10.89
C GLU A 348 -19.72 1.16 9.59
N GLN A 349 -21.03 1.42 9.51
CA GLN A 349 -21.69 1.81 8.27
C GLN A 349 -21.25 3.19 7.76
N ASP A 350 -20.97 4.15 8.63
CA ASP A 350 -20.55 5.47 8.21
C ASP A 350 -19.18 5.47 7.52
N PHE A 351 -18.21 4.75 8.09
CA PHE A 351 -16.91 4.55 7.45
C PHE A 351 -17.03 3.80 6.13
N ILE A 352 -17.87 2.76 6.09
CA ILE A 352 -18.12 1.98 4.88
C ILE A 352 -18.72 2.87 3.79
N ARG A 353 -19.70 3.72 4.13
CA ARG A 353 -20.38 4.61 3.19
C ARG A 353 -19.41 5.62 2.57
N ILE A 354 -18.72 6.42 3.39
CA ILE A 354 -17.80 7.45 2.88
C ILE A 354 -16.60 6.80 2.16
N GLY A 355 -16.06 5.72 2.73
CA GLY A 355 -14.96 4.99 2.12
C GLY A 355 -15.34 4.39 0.75
N THR A 356 -16.56 3.85 0.63
CA THR A 356 -17.08 3.31 -0.65
C THR A 356 -17.11 4.40 -1.71
N ASN A 357 -17.60 5.59 -1.38
CA ASN A 357 -17.61 6.73 -2.30
C ASN A 357 -16.21 7.05 -2.82
N ARG A 358 -15.23 7.18 -1.92
CA ARG A 358 -13.84 7.46 -2.31
C ARG A 358 -13.26 6.36 -3.19
N VAL A 359 -13.46 5.09 -2.83
CA VAL A 359 -12.95 3.94 -3.61
C VAL A 359 -13.58 3.87 -5.00
N LEU A 360 -14.90 4.06 -5.12
CA LEU A 360 -15.58 4.05 -6.40
C LEU A 360 -15.06 5.17 -7.30
N GLN A 361 -14.93 6.38 -6.78
CA GLN A 361 -14.44 7.53 -7.55
C GLN A 361 -12.95 7.41 -7.92
N LEU A 362 -12.14 6.74 -7.09
CA LEU A 362 -10.74 6.41 -7.41
C LEU A 362 -10.60 5.35 -8.51
N SER A 363 -11.50 4.35 -8.51
CA SER A 363 -11.37 3.13 -9.33
C SER A 363 -12.15 3.20 -10.65
N CYS A 364 -13.36 3.76 -10.65
CA CYS A 364 -14.29 3.74 -11.79
C CYS A 364 -13.92 4.79 -12.84
N LEU A 365 -12.73 4.65 -13.45
CA LEU A 365 -12.14 5.64 -14.36
C LEU A 365 -12.64 5.55 -15.81
N THR A 366 -13.28 4.44 -16.19
CA THR A 366 -13.76 4.19 -17.56
C THR A 366 -15.17 3.60 -17.56
N ALA A 367 -15.84 3.63 -18.71
CA ALA A 367 -17.16 3.08 -18.95
C ALA A 367 -17.26 1.59 -18.63
N HIS A 368 -16.13 0.87 -18.64
CA HIS A 368 -16.03 -0.53 -18.20
C HIS A 368 -16.44 -0.74 -16.72
N TYR A 369 -16.52 0.33 -15.92
CA TYR A 369 -16.99 0.30 -14.53
C TYR A 369 -18.44 0.76 -14.36
N ALA A 370 -19.16 1.09 -15.44
CA ALA A 370 -20.49 1.68 -15.36
C ALA A 370 -21.49 0.81 -14.60
N SER A 371 -21.46 -0.51 -14.81
CA SER A 371 -22.34 -1.45 -14.08
C SER A 371 -22.03 -1.47 -12.58
N LEU A 372 -20.75 -1.51 -12.18
CA LEU A 372 -20.38 -1.45 -10.76
C LEU A 372 -20.86 -0.16 -10.12
N TRP A 373 -20.66 0.96 -10.81
CA TRP A 373 -21.07 2.28 -10.34
C TRP A 373 -22.58 2.35 -10.11
N GLN A 374 -23.37 1.93 -11.10
CA GLN A 374 -24.84 1.90 -11.01
C GLN A 374 -25.32 0.96 -9.90
N GLU A 375 -24.73 -0.22 -9.79
CA GLU A 375 -25.11 -1.23 -8.79
C GLU A 375 -24.74 -0.83 -7.37
N CYS A 376 -23.75 0.05 -7.20
CA CYS A 376 -23.33 0.59 -5.90
C CYS A 376 -23.80 2.03 -5.68
N TRP A 377 -24.66 2.56 -6.55
CA TRP A 377 -25.21 3.91 -6.43
C TRP A 377 -26.04 4.04 -5.15
N ASN A 378 -25.85 5.17 -4.47
CA ASN A 378 -26.68 5.61 -3.37
C ASN A 378 -26.85 7.13 -3.50
N ASP A 379 -28.07 7.65 -3.37
CA ASP A 379 -28.31 9.09 -3.50
C ASP A 379 -27.59 9.92 -2.41
N ASP A 380 -27.31 9.32 -1.24
CA ASP A 380 -26.51 9.93 -0.18
C ASP A 380 -25.10 10.30 -0.63
N CYS A 381 -24.58 9.68 -1.70
CA CYS A 381 -23.27 10.05 -2.27
C CYS A 381 -23.20 11.53 -2.65
N ARG A 382 -24.34 12.15 -2.97
CA ARG A 382 -24.41 13.59 -3.29
C ARG A 382 -24.33 14.50 -2.07
N LEU A 383 -24.61 13.97 -0.88
CA LEU A 383 -24.55 14.69 0.39
C LEU A 383 -23.14 14.64 1.00
N ASP A 384 -22.26 13.82 0.45
CA ASP A 384 -20.86 13.74 0.86
C ASP A 384 -20.12 15.04 0.53
N ARG A 385 -19.04 15.27 1.27
CA ARG A 385 -18.18 16.44 1.15
C ARG A 385 -16.76 16.09 1.55
N TRP A 386 -15.79 16.78 0.96
CA TRP A 386 -14.39 16.69 1.38
C TRP A 386 -14.28 17.12 2.84
N ALA A 387 -13.44 16.42 3.59
CA ALA A 387 -13.16 16.76 4.99
C ALA A 387 -12.24 17.99 5.09
N LYS A 388 -11.40 18.20 4.08
CA LYS A 388 -10.55 19.39 3.93
C LYS A 388 -11.21 20.40 2.97
N THR A 389 -11.13 21.68 3.31
CA THR A 389 -11.50 22.76 2.39
C THR A 389 -10.29 23.15 1.54
N ASP A 390 -10.39 23.03 0.23
CA ASP A 390 -9.37 23.42 -0.74
C ASP A 390 -10.05 23.77 -2.09
N PRO A 391 -9.67 24.83 -2.80
CA PRO A 391 -10.25 25.18 -4.09
C PRO A 391 -10.18 24.06 -5.15
N ARG A 392 -9.17 23.18 -5.06
CA ARG A 392 -8.99 22.02 -5.94
C ARG A 392 -9.92 20.85 -5.60
N LEU A 393 -10.65 20.94 -4.49
CA LEU A 393 -11.54 19.93 -3.95
C LEU A 393 -12.95 20.51 -3.79
N PRO A 394 -13.61 20.96 -4.87
CA PRO A 394 -14.92 21.56 -4.74
C PRO A 394 -15.96 20.51 -4.31
N ASN A 395 -16.75 20.82 -3.29
CA ASN A 395 -17.84 19.94 -2.83
C ASN A 395 -18.94 19.76 -3.90
N SER A 396 -19.01 20.65 -4.90
CA SER A 396 -19.87 20.46 -6.07
C SER A 396 -19.55 19.19 -6.84
N PHE A 397 -18.34 18.63 -6.71
CA PHE A 397 -18.01 17.31 -7.25
C PHE A 397 -19.00 16.24 -6.79
N PHE A 398 -19.29 16.16 -5.49
CA PHE A 398 -20.24 15.18 -4.94
C PHE A 398 -21.68 15.50 -5.34
N ALA A 399 -22.09 16.76 -5.24
CA ALA A 399 -23.44 17.19 -5.62
C ALA A 399 -23.77 16.88 -7.09
N ASN A 400 -22.77 16.89 -7.97
CA ASN A 400 -22.91 16.62 -9.40
C ASN A 400 -22.79 15.14 -9.77
N LEU A 401 -22.63 14.22 -8.81
CA LEU A 401 -22.61 12.78 -9.09
C LEU A 401 -23.97 12.30 -9.63
N THR A 402 -23.92 11.32 -10.53
CA THR A 402 -25.11 10.77 -11.21
C THR A 402 -25.20 9.26 -11.05
N PRO A 403 -26.42 8.67 -11.03
CA PRO A 403 -26.59 7.21 -10.96
C PRO A 403 -25.99 6.49 -12.16
N THR A 404 -26.07 7.09 -13.35
CA THR A 404 -25.38 6.58 -14.54
C THR A 404 -23.95 7.11 -14.54
N TRP A 405 -22.98 6.23 -14.75
CA TRP A 405 -21.58 6.63 -14.82
C TRP A 405 -21.33 7.61 -15.98
N ASN A 406 -20.53 8.62 -15.71
CA ASN A 406 -19.90 9.46 -16.72
C ASN A 406 -18.49 9.87 -16.23
N ARG A 407 -17.69 10.47 -17.10
CA ARG A 407 -16.32 10.93 -16.82
C ARG A 407 -16.16 11.70 -15.51
N ASN A 408 -17.12 12.53 -15.13
CA ASN A 408 -17.08 13.42 -13.98
C ASN A 408 -17.40 12.71 -12.66
N CYS A 409 -17.78 11.42 -12.70
CA CYS A 409 -17.95 10.60 -11.50
C CYS A 409 -16.61 10.13 -10.90
N ALA A 410 -15.50 10.28 -11.62
CA ALA A 410 -14.19 9.76 -11.23
C ALA A 410 -13.19 10.88 -10.86
N LEU A 411 -12.33 10.62 -9.88
CA LEU A 411 -11.24 11.53 -9.50
C LEU A 411 -10.06 11.36 -10.45
N ARG A 412 -9.73 12.41 -11.20
CA ARG A 412 -8.70 12.37 -12.27
C ARG A 412 -7.46 13.21 -12.00
N THR A 413 -7.57 14.30 -11.24
CA THR A 413 -6.42 15.15 -10.89
C THR A 413 -5.57 14.48 -9.81
N ASP A 414 -4.24 14.67 -9.87
CA ASP A 414 -3.31 14.09 -8.91
C ASP A 414 -3.64 14.47 -7.46
N TYR A 415 -3.97 15.73 -7.21
CA TYR A 415 -4.29 16.25 -5.88
C TYR A 415 -5.57 15.62 -5.29
N ALA A 416 -6.67 15.58 -6.04
CA ALA A 416 -7.91 14.98 -5.56
C ALA A 416 -7.78 13.47 -5.27
N ARG A 417 -7.01 12.76 -6.11
CA ARG A 417 -6.71 11.33 -5.88
C ARG A 417 -5.84 11.13 -4.64
N ARG A 418 -4.82 11.98 -4.44
CA ARG A 418 -4.02 12.01 -3.21
C ARG A 418 -4.94 12.22 -2.00
N GLN A 419 -5.77 13.26 -2.02
CA GLN A 419 -6.64 13.60 -0.90
C GLN A 419 -7.61 12.48 -0.56
N ALA A 420 -8.20 11.81 -1.55
CA ALA A 420 -9.08 10.67 -1.32
C ALA A 420 -8.36 9.52 -0.59
N LEU A 421 -7.09 9.25 -0.93
CA LEU A 421 -6.29 8.26 -0.21
C LEU A 421 -5.98 8.70 1.23
N VAL A 422 -5.69 9.99 1.45
CA VAL A 422 -5.47 10.55 2.80
C VAL A 422 -6.75 10.45 3.66
N GLU A 423 -7.92 10.72 3.09
CA GLU A 423 -9.20 10.52 3.79
C GLU A 423 -9.46 9.04 4.10
N ILE A 424 -9.16 8.13 3.17
CA ILE A 424 -9.24 6.68 3.40
C ILE A 424 -8.31 6.24 4.53
N ASP A 425 -7.11 6.82 4.65
CA ASP A 425 -6.21 6.49 5.76
C ASP A 425 -6.83 6.83 7.11
N VAL A 426 -7.46 8.01 7.25
CA VAL A 426 -8.14 8.43 8.47
C VAL A 426 -9.36 7.55 8.75
N LEU A 427 -10.20 7.27 7.73
CA LEU A 427 -11.36 6.39 7.87
C LEU A 427 -10.94 4.99 8.33
N ALA A 428 -9.90 4.42 7.73
CA ALA A 428 -9.38 3.10 8.09
C ALA A 428 -8.77 3.09 9.49
N ALA A 429 -8.07 4.15 9.91
CA ALA A 429 -7.52 4.27 11.26
C ALA A 429 -8.65 4.34 12.29
N MET A 430 -9.63 5.22 12.11
CA MET A 430 -10.80 5.32 13.00
C MET A 430 -11.57 4.00 13.09
N ALA A 431 -11.84 3.35 11.94
CA ALA A 431 -12.56 2.10 11.88
C ALA A 431 -11.85 0.88 12.50
N LEU A 432 -10.55 1.03 12.80
CA LEU A 432 -9.74 0.01 13.45
C LEU A 432 -9.31 0.44 14.86
N ASP A 433 -10.00 1.44 15.42
CA ASP A 433 -9.77 2.01 16.75
C ASP A 433 -8.36 2.60 16.96
N LEU A 434 -7.67 3.00 15.88
CA LEU A 434 -6.41 3.72 15.99
C LEU A 434 -6.67 5.18 16.42
N THR A 435 -5.67 5.76 17.05
CA THR A 435 -5.60 7.19 17.34
C THR A 435 -4.93 7.94 16.19
N LEU A 436 -5.15 9.26 16.11
CA LEU A 436 -4.46 10.13 15.16
C LEU A 436 -2.92 10.02 15.29
N GLU A 437 -2.41 9.97 16.52
CA GLU A 437 -0.97 9.89 16.77
C GLU A 437 -0.37 8.53 16.37
N GLU A 438 -1.13 7.44 16.49
CA GLU A 438 -0.73 6.14 15.95
C GLU A 438 -0.67 6.17 14.42
N LEU A 439 -1.66 6.76 13.74
CA LEU A 439 -1.64 6.93 12.28
C LEU A 439 -0.45 7.77 11.81
N LYS A 440 -0.17 8.89 12.48
CA LYS A 440 1.02 9.71 12.22
C LYS A 440 2.31 8.93 12.46
N THR A 441 2.37 8.15 13.53
CA THR A 441 3.53 7.30 13.85
C THR A 441 3.77 6.24 12.78
N ILE A 442 2.71 5.59 12.27
CA ILE A 442 2.79 4.65 11.14
C ILE A 442 3.43 5.34 9.93
N TYR A 443 2.88 6.49 9.50
CA TYR A 443 3.41 7.25 8.38
C TYR A 443 4.89 7.63 8.56
N ARG A 444 5.21 8.20 9.73
CA ARG A 444 6.55 8.73 10.08
C ARG A 444 7.63 7.66 10.13
N VAL A 445 7.31 6.51 10.71
CA VAL A 445 8.27 5.43 10.94
C VAL A 445 8.37 4.49 9.75
N GLN A 446 7.23 4.06 9.19
CA GLN A 446 7.17 2.91 8.28
C GLN A 446 7.19 3.29 6.79
N PHE A 447 6.94 4.56 6.46
CA PHE A 447 6.88 5.03 5.07
C PHE A 447 7.88 6.17 4.77
N PRO A 448 9.18 6.03 5.07
CA PRO A 448 10.16 7.10 4.87
C PRO A 448 10.31 7.52 3.40
N VAL A 449 10.19 6.58 2.44
CA VAL A 449 10.26 6.90 1.00
C VAL A 449 9.03 7.71 0.55
N MET A 450 7.84 7.36 1.04
CA MET A 450 6.64 8.14 0.79
C MET A 450 6.78 9.57 1.34
N ARG A 451 7.28 9.72 2.57
CA ARG A 451 7.58 11.03 3.17
C ARG A 451 8.51 11.86 2.31
N GLN A 452 9.62 11.26 1.87
CA GLN A 452 10.60 11.92 1.01
C GLN A 452 9.95 12.42 -0.28
N TYR A 453 9.12 11.59 -0.92
CA TYR A 453 8.47 11.95 -2.18
C TYR A 453 7.42 13.04 -1.97
N GLU A 454 6.57 12.93 -0.95
CA GLU A 454 5.54 13.94 -0.67
C GLU A 454 6.15 15.29 -0.27
N ALA A 455 7.26 15.29 0.47
CA ALA A 455 7.95 16.52 0.89
C ALA A 455 8.50 17.35 -0.29
N ASP A 456 8.64 16.75 -1.48
CA ASP A 456 9.16 17.40 -2.69
C ASP A 456 8.33 17.05 -3.93
N THR A 457 7.01 16.88 -3.72
CA THR A 457 6.00 16.82 -4.79
C THR A 457 5.16 18.08 -4.73
N TRP A 458 5.16 18.81 -5.84
CA TRP A 458 4.53 20.12 -5.96
C TRP A 458 3.33 20.05 -6.90
N TYR A 459 2.25 20.71 -6.51
CA TYR A 459 0.99 20.77 -7.25
C TYR A 459 0.75 22.18 -7.78
N ASP A 460 0.09 22.26 -8.92
CA ASP A 460 -0.45 23.50 -9.46
C ASP A 460 -1.85 23.81 -8.87
N GLN A 461 -2.40 24.98 -9.19
CA GLN A 461 -3.71 25.41 -8.71
C GLN A 461 -4.87 24.57 -9.24
N ASN A 462 -4.65 23.74 -10.27
CA ASN A 462 -5.64 22.79 -10.81
C ASN A 462 -5.46 21.37 -10.24
N GLY A 463 -4.49 21.18 -9.34
CA GLY A 463 -4.22 19.91 -8.69
C GLY A 463 -3.42 18.91 -9.52
N ARG A 464 -2.71 19.34 -10.56
CA ARG A 464 -1.75 18.53 -11.32
C ARG A 464 -0.37 18.64 -10.68
N ILE A 465 0.39 17.54 -10.67
CA ILE A 465 1.80 17.56 -10.24
C ILE A 465 2.64 18.35 -11.25
N VAL A 466 3.23 19.47 -10.81
CA VAL A 466 4.15 20.29 -11.62
C VAL A 466 5.61 19.83 -11.47
N PHE A 467 5.95 19.19 -10.36
CA PHE A 467 7.27 18.59 -10.11
C PHE A 467 7.16 17.48 -9.04
N THR A 468 7.93 16.40 -9.18
CA THR A 468 8.08 15.37 -8.13
C THR A 468 9.46 14.73 -8.18
N CYS A 469 10.01 14.39 -7.01
CA CYS A 469 11.22 13.57 -6.90
C CYS A 469 10.93 12.04 -6.91
N SER A 470 9.66 11.63 -7.05
CA SER A 470 9.27 10.22 -7.04
C SER A 470 9.85 9.43 -8.20
N LYS A 471 10.58 8.35 -7.89
CA LYS A 471 11.04 7.38 -8.90
C LYS A 471 9.89 6.58 -9.53
N GLY A 472 8.71 6.60 -8.90
CA GLY A 472 7.50 5.95 -9.38
C GLY A 472 6.85 6.69 -10.56
N LEU A 473 7.06 8.01 -10.67
CA LEU A 473 6.40 8.91 -11.61
C LEU A 473 7.39 9.57 -12.59
N PRO A 474 8.23 8.81 -13.31
CA PRO A 474 9.20 9.39 -14.23
C PRO A 474 8.47 10.18 -15.33
N GLY A 475 8.96 11.39 -15.62
CA GLY A 475 8.43 12.27 -16.66
C GLY A 475 7.17 13.04 -16.28
N ILE A 476 6.63 12.88 -15.07
CA ILE A 476 5.52 13.72 -14.57
C ILE A 476 6.08 15.05 -14.04
N GLY A 477 5.50 16.16 -14.49
CA GLY A 477 5.99 17.49 -14.15
C GLY A 477 7.37 17.81 -14.73
N PHE A 478 7.82 19.05 -14.61
CA PHE A 478 9.12 19.48 -15.11
C PHE A 478 10.27 18.66 -14.51
N PRO A 479 11.38 18.43 -15.23
CA PRO A 479 12.58 17.88 -14.61
C PRO A 479 13.14 18.87 -13.58
N ARG A 480 13.92 18.40 -12.60
CA ARG A 480 14.53 19.26 -11.57
C ARG A 480 15.29 20.45 -12.19
N LYS A 481 16.12 20.15 -13.18
CA LYS A 481 16.90 21.10 -13.99
C LYS A 481 16.51 20.93 -15.45
N LYS A 482 16.72 21.98 -16.25
CA LYS A 482 16.59 21.92 -17.71
C LYS A 482 17.39 20.76 -18.30
N THR A 483 16.85 20.15 -19.34
CA THR A 483 17.46 19.09 -20.13
C THR A 483 17.48 19.48 -21.60
N THR A 484 18.09 18.66 -22.46
CA THR A 484 18.04 18.87 -23.92
C THR A 484 16.62 18.75 -24.47
N ILE A 485 15.75 17.99 -23.80
CA ILE A 485 14.36 17.74 -24.21
C ILE A 485 13.43 18.81 -23.61
N ASP A 486 13.65 19.15 -22.34
CA ASP A 486 12.86 20.13 -21.59
C ASP A 486 13.74 21.36 -21.29
N PRO A 487 13.65 22.45 -22.06
CA PRO A 487 14.52 23.62 -21.88
C PRO A 487 14.24 24.41 -20.58
N THR A 488 13.14 24.08 -19.89
CA THR A 488 12.74 24.65 -18.60
C THR A 488 12.76 23.57 -17.54
N GLY A 489 13.42 23.83 -16.42
CA GLY A 489 13.39 22.98 -15.22
C GLY A 489 12.46 23.55 -14.14
N TRP A 490 12.13 22.70 -13.17
CA TRP A 490 11.41 23.09 -11.96
C TRP A 490 12.11 24.24 -11.22
N GLU A 491 13.44 24.21 -11.12
CA GLU A 491 14.24 25.26 -10.47
C GLU A 491 14.06 26.65 -11.12
N ASP A 492 13.65 26.71 -12.39
CA ASP A 492 13.43 27.96 -13.12
C ASP A 492 12.05 28.57 -12.85
N ILE A 493 11.07 27.77 -12.39
CA ILE A 493 9.66 28.17 -12.29
C ILE A 493 9.09 28.07 -10.87
N LYS A 494 9.78 27.43 -9.93
CA LYS A 494 9.29 27.12 -8.58
C LYS A 494 8.76 28.33 -7.79
N ASP A 495 9.30 29.52 -8.07
CA ASP A 495 8.99 30.76 -7.34
C ASP A 495 7.90 31.60 -8.04
N MET A 496 7.30 31.10 -9.13
CA MET A 496 6.20 31.76 -9.82
C MET A 496 5.00 31.94 -8.87
N GLN A 497 4.52 33.19 -8.76
CA GLN A 497 3.38 33.54 -7.89
C GLN A 497 2.05 33.61 -8.64
N SER A 498 2.07 33.70 -9.97
CA SER A 498 0.90 33.80 -10.82
C SER A 498 1.26 33.38 -12.26
N SER A 499 0.29 33.42 -13.17
CA SER A 499 0.43 33.02 -14.58
C SER A 499 0.54 31.52 -14.81
N THR A 500 0.62 31.13 -16.08
CA THR A 500 0.73 29.74 -16.53
C THR A 500 2.11 29.45 -17.10
N VAL A 501 2.58 28.22 -16.92
CA VAL A 501 3.73 27.68 -17.64
C VAL A 501 3.32 26.41 -18.37
N SER A 502 3.87 26.20 -19.56
CA SER A 502 3.52 25.05 -20.39
C SER A 502 4.75 24.25 -20.78
N ARG A 503 4.56 22.95 -20.99
CA ARG A 503 5.55 22.07 -21.62
C ARG A 503 4.88 21.20 -22.66
N THR A 504 5.62 20.81 -23.68
CA THR A 504 5.13 19.93 -24.73
C THR A 504 5.77 18.56 -24.59
N ILE A 505 4.94 17.51 -24.67
CA ILE A 505 5.37 16.10 -24.58
C ILE A 505 4.86 15.32 -25.79
N ILE A 506 5.55 14.23 -26.11
CA ILE A 506 5.02 13.21 -27.03
C ILE A 506 4.27 12.17 -26.21
N ASP A 507 2.98 12.04 -26.45
CA ASP A 507 2.11 11.04 -25.84
C ASP A 507 1.85 9.88 -26.82
N ASP A 508 2.51 8.75 -26.58
CA ASP A 508 2.28 7.47 -27.27
C ASP A 508 1.43 6.52 -26.40
N THR A 509 0.62 7.03 -25.49
CA THR A 509 -0.26 6.19 -24.65
C THR A 509 -1.61 5.90 -25.32
N GLN A 510 -1.93 6.55 -26.43
CA GLN A 510 -3.23 6.42 -27.09
C GLN A 510 -3.20 5.42 -28.27
N PRO A 511 -4.32 4.73 -28.59
CA PRO A 511 -4.42 3.83 -29.74
C PRO A 511 -4.14 4.48 -31.10
N THR A 512 -4.33 5.79 -31.20
CA THR A 512 -4.10 6.60 -32.41
C THR A 512 -2.62 6.81 -32.74
N GLY A 513 -1.71 6.35 -31.87
CA GLY A 513 -0.27 6.51 -32.01
C GLY A 513 0.28 7.76 -31.31
N PRO A 514 1.59 8.05 -31.49
CA PRO A 514 2.25 9.18 -30.86
C PRO A 514 1.64 10.52 -31.29
N THR A 515 1.27 11.35 -30.33
CA THR A 515 0.73 12.70 -30.56
C THR A 515 1.45 13.73 -29.71
N GLU A 516 1.63 14.93 -30.23
CA GLU A 516 2.20 16.04 -29.47
C GLU A 516 1.11 16.67 -28.59
N ARG A 517 1.38 16.80 -27.28
CA ARG A 517 0.44 17.41 -26.33
C ARG A 517 1.15 18.48 -25.49
N THR A 518 0.53 19.65 -25.41
CA THR A 518 0.94 20.71 -24.47
C THR A 518 0.20 20.54 -23.14
N ILE A 519 0.95 20.54 -22.04
CA ILE A 519 0.41 20.54 -20.67
C ILE A 519 0.70 21.91 -20.08
N THR A 520 -0.34 22.57 -19.58
CA THR A 520 -0.27 23.88 -18.93
C THR A 520 -0.50 23.74 -17.43
N TYR A 521 0.34 24.41 -16.63
CA TYR A 521 0.30 24.44 -15.17
C TYR A 521 0.04 25.85 -14.69
N GLN A 522 -0.79 25.98 -13.65
CA GLN A 522 -1.18 27.27 -13.07
C GLN A 522 -0.45 27.53 -11.74
N ALA A 523 0.33 28.60 -11.67
CA ALA A 523 0.98 29.08 -10.45
C ALA A 523 -0.01 29.85 -9.53
N PRO A 524 0.26 29.97 -8.21
CA PRO A 524 1.44 29.48 -7.48
C PRO A 524 1.42 27.97 -7.27
N PHE A 525 2.60 27.41 -6.96
CA PHE A 525 2.76 25.98 -6.70
C PHE A 525 2.87 25.71 -5.20
N ASP A 526 2.28 24.63 -4.72
CA ASP A 526 2.32 24.27 -3.31
C ASP A 526 2.65 22.79 -3.07
N ARG A 527 2.96 22.48 -1.80
CA ARG A 527 3.21 21.11 -1.33
C ARG A 527 2.18 20.73 -0.29
N CYS A 528 1.96 19.44 -0.17
CA CYS A 528 1.09 18.91 0.87
C CYS A 528 1.89 18.54 2.12
N ASN A 529 1.23 18.56 3.28
CA ASN A 529 1.73 17.96 4.50
C ASN A 529 0.70 16.96 5.02
N ARG A 530 0.98 15.67 4.84
CA ARG A 530 0.07 14.59 5.19
C ARG A 530 -0.32 14.54 6.67
N GLU A 531 0.59 14.84 7.59
CA GLU A 531 0.25 14.83 9.02
C GLU A 531 -0.71 15.97 9.37
N LYS A 532 -0.52 17.17 8.79
CA LYS A 532 -1.48 18.28 8.91
C LYS A 532 -2.80 17.96 8.24
N ASP A 533 -2.78 17.30 7.08
CA ASP A 533 -4.00 16.85 6.42
C ASP A 533 -4.75 15.83 7.30
N TYR A 534 -4.05 14.89 7.93
CA TYR A 534 -4.66 13.95 8.89
C TYR A 534 -5.31 14.69 10.05
N GLU A 535 -4.67 15.69 10.65
CA GLU A 535 -5.26 16.49 11.73
C GLU A 535 -6.58 17.16 11.31
N VAL A 536 -6.60 17.81 10.14
CA VAL A 536 -7.79 18.48 9.61
C VAL A 536 -8.91 17.47 9.32
N ILE A 537 -8.59 16.38 8.63
CA ILE A 537 -9.56 15.36 8.23
C ILE A 537 -10.11 14.64 9.46
N TRP A 538 -9.23 14.29 10.42
CA TRP A 538 -9.61 13.61 11.66
C TRP A 538 -10.63 14.45 12.44
N LYS A 539 -10.36 15.75 12.62
CA LYS A 539 -11.29 16.67 13.26
C LYS A 539 -12.63 16.73 12.52
N ALA A 540 -12.60 16.92 11.20
CA ALA A 540 -13.80 17.02 10.39
C ALA A 540 -14.64 15.73 10.38
N PHE A 541 -14.03 14.56 10.51
CA PHE A 541 -14.74 13.30 10.62
C PHE A 541 -15.26 13.03 12.04
N LEU A 542 -14.53 13.39 13.10
CA LEU A 542 -15.09 13.36 14.46
C LEU A 542 -16.36 14.21 14.55
N GLU A 543 -16.36 15.42 13.99
CA GLU A 543 -17.56 16.28 13.96
C GLU A 543 -18.69 15.73 13.08
N ARG A 544 -18.36 14.91 12.07
CA ARG A 544 -19.34 14.32 11.14
C ARG A 544 -20.01 13.06 11.71
N PHE A 545 -19.30 12.32 12.56
CA PHE A 545 -19.75 11.05 13.13
C PHE A 545 -20.17 11.15 14.60
N ALA A 546 -19.95 12.30 15.24
CA ALA A 546 -20.57 12.66 16.51
C ALA A 546 -22.08 12.83 16.34
#